data_AF-A0A377LYW9-F1
#
_entry.id   AF-A0A377LYW9-F1
#
_cell.length_a   1.000
_cell.length_b   1.000
_cell.length_c   1.000
_cell.angle_alpha   90.00
_cell.angle_beta   90.00
_cell.angle_gamma   90.00
#
_symmetry.space_group_name_H-M   'P 1'
#
loop_
_entity.id
_entity.type
_entity.pdbx_description
1 polymer ?
#
loop_
_entity_poly.entity_id
_entity_poly.type
_entity_poly.pdbx_seq_one_letter_code
_entity_poly.pdbx_strand_id
1 'polypeptide(L)'
;MNIPRVVRDPQFGGGRTILIDLPGSGYSDKPEHYSYKTTDQARVVAELMDHLKLDAFWLYGHSMGGSIAIEAAGCWHRVLKG
;
A
#
# COMPACT_ATOMS: atom_id res chain seq x y z
N MET A 1 7.62 4.14 14.88
CA MET A 1 6.96 4.41 13.58
C MET A 1 5.83 5.41 13.82
N ASN A 2 5.90 6.62 13.29
CA ASN A 2 4.80 7.59 13.45
C ASN A 2 3.70 7.19 12.47
N ILE A 3 2.54 6.73 12.98
CA ILE A 3 1.39 6.45 12.12
C ILE A 3 0.94 7.79 11.54
N PRO A 4 0.94 7.97 10.20
CA PRO A 4 0.59 9.26 9.62
C PRO A 4 -0.82 9.66 10.07
N ARG A 5 -0.99 10.91 10.50
CA ARG A 5 -2.24 11.42 11.11
C ARG A 5 -3.47 11.13 10.26
N VAL A 6 -3.30 11.05 8.94
CA VAL A 6 -4.34 10.68 7.95
C VAL A 6 -5.05 9.37 8.31
N VAL A 7 -4.34 8.39 8.87
CA VAL A 7 -4.91 7.10 9.32
C VAL A 7 -5.92 7.26 10.45
N ARG A 8 -5.78 8.32 11.25
CA ARG A 8 -6.65 8.62 12.40
C ARG A 8 -7.64 9.73 12.08
N ASP A 9 -7.71 10.21 10.84
CA ASP A 9 -8.65 11.27 10.48
C ASP A 9 -10.08 10.72 10.58
N PRO A 10 -10.97 11.36 11.37
CA PRO A 10 -12.35 10.93 11.53
C PRO A 10 -13.11 10.83 10.20
N GLN A 11 -12.67 11.53 9.15
CA GLN A 11 -13.26 11.47 7.82
C GLN A 11 -13.13 10.07 7.17
N PHE A 12 -12.18 9.24 7.61
CA PHE A 12 -12.07 7.83 7.16
C PHE A 12 -12.89 6.86 8.04
N GLY A 13 -13.75 7.37 8.91
CA GLY A 13 -14.83 6.61 9.55
C GLY A 13 -14.39 5.55 10.57
N GLY A 14 -13.15 5.60 11.05
CA GLY A 14 -12.65 4.64 12.05
C GLY A 14 -12.53 3.20 11.53
N GLY A 15 -12.41 3.01 10.21
CA GLY A 15 -12.26 1.70 9.59
C GLY A 15 -10.95 0.99 9.93
N ARG A 16 -10.85 -0.30 9.57
CA ARG A 16 -9.61 -1.08 9.70
C ARG A 16 -8.49 -0.38 8.91
N THR A 17 -7.40 -0.04 9.59
CA THR A 17 -6.20 0.51 8.93
C THR A 17 -5.08 -0.52 8.87
N ILE A 18 -4.40 -0.58 7.73
CA ILE A 18 -3.22 -1.41 7.50
C ILE A 18 -2.07 -0.47 7.12
N LEU A 19 -0.94 -0.59 7.82
CA LEU A 19 0.30 0.08 7.47
C LEU A 19 1.26 -0.98 6.92
N ILE A 20 1.81 -0.72 5.74
CA ILE A 20 2.62 -1.70 5.00
C ILE A 20 4.06 -1.21 4.98
N ASP A 21 4.97 -2.05 5.47
CA ASP A 21 6.40 -1.91 5.17
C ASP A 21 6.66 -2.64 3.84
N LEU A 22 7.13 -1.91 2.83
CA LEU A 22 7.50 -2.51 1.55
C LEU A 22 8.85 -3.23 1.64
N PRO A 23 9.15 -4.20 0.75
CA PRO A 23 10.50 -4.75 0.60
C PRO A 23 11.55 -3.66 0.63
N GLY A 24 12.59 -3.85 1.44
CA GLY A 24 13.67 -2.87 1.68
C GLY A 24 13.41 -1.93 2.86
N SER A 25 12.19 -1.89 3.41
CA SER A 25 11.78 -0.92 4.42
C SER A 25 11.34 -1.57 5.72
N GLY A 26 11.57 -0.89 6.84
CA GLY A 26 11.02 -1.26 8.15
C GLY A 26 11.31 -2.73 8.52
N TYR A 27 10.24 -3.44 8.89
CA TYR A 27 10.30 -4.85 9.28
C TYR A 27 10.24 -5.84 8.12
N SER A 28 10.02 -5.36 6.89
CA SER A 28 10.04 -6.22 5.72
C SER A 28 11.46 -6.63 5.34
N ASP A 29 11.54 -7.76 4.64
CA ASP A 29 12.79 -8.30 4.12
C ASP A 29 13.50 -7.30 3.22
N LYS A 30 14.84 -7.42 3.17
CA LYS A 30 15.73 -6.52 2.41
C LYS A 30 16.55 -7.34 1.40
N PRO A 31 15.87 -7.98 0.43
CA PRO A 31 16.53 -8.83 -0.55
C PRO A 31 17.54 -8.05 -1.39
N GLU A 32 18.73 -8.60 -1.59
CA GLU A 32 19.78 -7.98 -2.40
C GLU A 32 19.44 -7.93 -3.90
N HIS A 33 18.61 -8.86 -4.36
CA HIS A 33 18.27 -9.03 -5.79
C HIS A 33 16.81 -8.70 -6.10
N TYR A 34 16.27 -7.68 -5.44
CA TYR A 34 14.97 -7.11 -5.79
C TYR A 34 15.16 -5.78 -6.54
N SER A 35 14.32 -5.50 -7.52
CA SER A 35 14.51 -4.34 -8.39
C SER A 35 14.26 -3.00 -7.67
N TYR A 36 13.44 -3.02 -6.60
CA TYR A 36 12.93 -1.84 -5.89
C TYR A 36 12.24 -0.81 -6.80
N LYS A 37 11.91 -1.16 -8.05
CA LYS A 37 11.14 -0.27 -8.94
C LYS A 37 9.74 -0.06 -8.39
N THR A 38 9.18 1.11 -8.65
CA THR A 38 7.79 1.46 -8.30
C THR A 38 6.81 0.37 -8.73
N THR A 39 6.98 -0.17 -9.95
CA THR A 39 6.14 -1.24 -10.52
C THR A 39 6.16 -2.52 -9.70
N ASP A 40 7.33 -2.90 -9.20
CA ASP A 40 7.47 -4.15 -8.45
C ASP A 40 6.96 -3.96 -7.02
N GLN A 41 7.20 -2.79 -6.42
CA GLN A 41 6.58 -2.42 -5.15
C GLN A 41 5.05 -2.36 -5.23
N ALA A 42 4.49 -1.87 -6.34
CA ALA A 42 3.05 -1.82 -6.58
C ALA A 42 2.43 -3.22 -6.67
N ARG A 43 3.12 -4.17 -7.31
CA ARG A 43 2.69 -5.58 -7.36
C ARG A 43 2.62 -6.20 -5.96
N VAL A 44 3.60 -5.93 -5.11
CA VAL A 44 3.58 -6.41 -3.71
C VAL A 44 2.36 -5.89 -2.94
N VAL A 45 1.99 -4.61 -3.15
CA VAL A 45 0.77 -4.06 -2.53
C VAL A 45 -0.47 -4.77 -3.06
N ALA A 46 -0.57 -5.01 -4.37
CA ALA A 46 -1.67 -5.72 -4.98
C ALA A 46 -1.83 -7.15 -4.45
N GLU A 47 -0.73 -7.91 -4.44
CA GLU A 47 -0.67 -9.28 -3.91
C GLU A 47 -1.07 -9.33 -2.43
N LEU A 48 -0.61 -8.37 -1.62
CA LEU A 48 -0.96 -8.31 -0.20
C LEU A 48 -2.45 -8.08 0.01
N MET A 49 -3.05 -7.14 -0.71
CA MET A 49 -4.48 -6.84 -0.59
C MET A 49 -5.35 -8.02 -1.09
N ASP A 50 -4.94 -8.72 -2.15
CA ASP A 50 -5.58 -9.95 -2.61
C ASP A 50 -5.49 -11.06 -1.56
N HIS A 51 -4.31 -11.24 -0.96
CA HIS A 51 -4.09 -12.19 0.15
C HIS A 51 -4.99 -11.88 1.36
N LEU A 52 -5.14 -10.59 1.69
CA LEU A 52 -6.02 -10.12 2.76
C LEU A 52 -7.51 -10.15 2.39
N LYS A 53 -7.85 -10.50 1.14
CA LYS A 53 -9.22 -10.57 0.61
C LYS A 53 -9.98 -9.24 0.78
N LEU A 54 -9.31 -8.14 0.46
CA LEU A 54 -9.90 -6.80 0.54
C LEU A 54 -10.50 -6.40 -0.80
N ASP A 55 -11.84 -6.42 -0.87
CA ASP A 55 -12.57 -6.14 -2.12
C ASP A 55 -12.76 -4.65 -2.41
N ALA A 56 -12.70 -3.82 -1.37
CA ALA A 56 -12.80 -2.37 -1.48
C ALA A 56 -12.07 -1.69 -0.33
N PHE A 57 -11.17 -0.76 -0.66
CA PHE A 57 -10.35 -0.04 0.30
C PHE A 57 -9.90 1.30 -0.27
N TRP A 58 -9.43 2.16 0.63
CA TRP A 58 -8.74 3.40 0.30
C TRP A 58 -7.24 3.16 0.31
N LEU A 59 -6.54 3.65 -0.71
CA LEU A 59 -5.10 3.47 -0.83
C LEU A 59 -4.38 4.81 -0.76
N TYR A 60 -3.69 5.04 0.36
CA TYR A 60 -2.93 6.27 0.57
C TYR A 60 -1.43 6.03 0.42
N GLY A 61 -0.78 6.90 -0.34
CA GLY A 61 0.67 6.89 -0.53
C GLY A 61 1.28 8.28 -0.38
N HIS A 62 2.38 8.39 0.36
CA HIS A 62 3.13 9.64 0.52
C HIS A 62 4.51 9.54 -0.17
N SER A 63 4.93 10.60 -0.87
CA SER A 63 6.19 10.63 -1.64
C SER A 63 6.26 9.45 -2.62
N MET A 64 7.30 8.62 -2.57
CA MET A 64 7.42 7.39 -3.38
C MET A 64 6.19 6.48 -3.24
N GLY A 65 5.59 6.42 -2.04
CA GLY A 65 4.37 5.67 -1.80
C GLY A 65 3.19 6.13 -2.67
N GLY A 66 3.14 7.40 -3.07
CA GLY A 66 2.11 7.93 -3.96
C GLY A 66 2.23 7.38 -5.38
N SER A 67 3.45 7.33 -5.93
CA SER A 67 3.70 6.69 -7.23
C SER A 67 3.36 5.20 -7.20
N ILE A 68 3.70 4.51 -6.11
CA ILE A 68 3.36 3.10 -5.90
C ILE A 68 1.84 2.92 -5.84
N ALA A 69 1.11 3.79 -5.14
CA ALA A 69 -0.34 3.73 -5.06
C ALA A 69 -1.01 3.88 -6.45
N ILE A 70 -0.52 4.81 -7.27
CA ILE A 70 -1.02 5.02 -8.65
C ILE A 70 -0.77 3.77 -9.51
N GLU A 71 0.44 3.22 -9.48
CA GLU A 71 0.76 2.02 -10.26
C GLU A 71 0.01 0.78 -9.76
N ALA A 72 -0.15 0.64 -8.44
CA ALA A 72 -0.94 -0.43 -7.85
C ALA A 72 -2.40 -0.31 -8.28
N ALA A 73 -2.94 0.91 -8.40
CA ALA A 73 -4.28 1.11 -8.92
C ALA A 73 -4.46 0.58 -10.35
N GLY A 74 -3.43 0.73 -11.20
CA GLY A 74 -3.40 0.14 -12.54
C GLY A 74 -3.28 -1.39 -12.57
N CYS A 75 -2.87 -2.02 -11.47
CA CYS A 75 -2.79 -3.48 -11.34
C CYS A 75 -4.14 -4.11 -10.92
N TRP A 76 -5.14 -3.31 -10.54
CA TRP A 76 -6.38 -3.81 -9.94
C TRP A 76 -7.49 -4.09 -10.94
N HIS A 77 -8.15 -5.23 -10.72
CA HIS A 77 -9.39 -5.60 -11.40
C HIS A 77 -10.66 -5.35 -10.53
N ARG A 78 -10.49 -4.82 -9.30
CA ARG A 78 -11.55 -4.61 -8.30
C ARG A 78 -11.66 -3.13 -7.89
N VAL A 79 -12.71 -2.77 -7.17
CA VAL A 79 -13.08 -1.37 -6.91
C VAL A 79 -12.15 -0.73 -5.88
N LEU A 80 -11.33 0.19 -6.35
CA LEU A 80 -10.56 1.10 -5.50
C LEU A 80 -11.44 2.29 -5.13
N LYS A 81 -11.45 2.61 -3.84
CA LYS A 81 -12.15 3.78 -3.31
C LYS A 81 -11.10 4.82 -2.97
N GLY A 82 -10.84 5.75 -3.88
CA GLY A 82 -10.07 6.99 -3.68
C GLY A 82 -8.65 6.89 -3.12
#